data_AF-A0A0N0PC02-F1
#
_entry.id   AF-A0A0N0PC02-F1
#
_cell.length_a   1.000
_cell.length_b   1.000
_cell.length_c   1.000
_cell.angle_alpha   90.00
_cell.angle_beta   90.00
_cell.angle_gamma   90.00
#
_symmetry.space_group_name_H-M   'P 1'
#
loop_
_entity.id
_entity.type
_entity.pdbx_description
1 polymer ?
#
loop_
_entity_poly.entity_id
_entity_poly.type
_entity_poly.pdbx_seq_one_letter_code
_entity_poly.pdbx_strand_id
1 'polypeptide(L)'
;DEIKRERDFYRAKGLPCPKDAALAADKPGAGDEPEQPDNTDCHRKDEQVNLFVNLVFEYWVRTLEMKGWLRRTPGKETLIFMLGSAVFFYLMRKDRENRKRTPLFWFFTPPRVSKEVGEPIKGISGRSPACPHKGNCSNYILRGTIQLFGVGCAMTILRTIIPRILTPTKALKSLRLSHLKLGLFFGGYIGIYRLVVCLLCRAYGKDNALYAIPAGFLAGAAFRASPSLPISLAPLTSTLQVCSFYRENSMSSYL
;
A
#
# COMPACT_ATOMS: atom_id res chain seq x y z
N ASP A 1 31.71 -4.67 42.76
CA ASP A 1 30.65 -3.94 42.03
C ASP A 1 30.57 -2.48 42.43
N GLU A 2 31.05 -1.61 41.54
CA GLU A 2 31.10 -0.15 41.71
C GLU A 2 29.71 0.46 41.96
N ILE A 3 28.67 -0.10 41.33
CA ILE A 3 27.27 0.33 41.40
C ILE A 3 26.65 0.09 42.80
N LYS A 4 27.13 -0.91 43.55
CA LYS A 4 26.63 -1.19 44.91
C LYS A 4 27.15 -0.16 45.91
N ARG A 5 28.44 0.19 45.81
CA ARG A 5 29.06 1.25 46.63
C ARG A 5 28.43 2.62 46.42
N GLU A 6 28.08 2.94 45.17
CA GLU A 6 27.44 4.21 44.84
C GLU A 6 26.03 4.31 45.45
N ARG A 7 25.22 3.24 45.39
CA ARG A 7 23.89 3.20 46.01
C ARG A 7 23.90 3.35 47.53
N ASP A 8 24.86 2.71 48.19
CA ASP A 8 25.01 2.79 49.65
C ASP A 8 25.42 4.20 50.10
N PHE A 9 26.22 4.91 49.30
CA PHE A 9 26.61 6.31 49.54
C PHE A 9 25.41 7.27 49.52
N TYR A 10 24.50 7.14 48.55
CA TYR A 10 23.31 7.97 48.47
C TYR A 10 22.26 7.60 49.55
N ARG A 11 22.10 6.30 49.83
CA ARG A 11 21.21 5.81 50.89
C ARG A 11 21.60 6.34 52.28
N ALA A 12 22.90 6.37 52.60
CA ALA A 12 23.39 6.89 53.88
C ALA A 12 23.11 8.39 54.08
N LYS A 13 22.98 9.15 52.99
CA LYS A 13 22.65 10.59 53.01
C LYS A 13 21.15 10.88 52.90
N GLY A 14 20.30 9.85 52.87
CA GLY A 14 18.85 10.01 52.68
C GLY A 14 18.45 10.63 51.34
N LEU A 15 19.36 10.60 50.35
CA LEU A 15 19.13 11.19 49.02
C LEU A 15 18.88 10.07 47.99
N PRO A 16 18.00 10.28 47.00
CA PRO A 16 17.76 9.31 45.93
C PRO A 16 18.99 9.21 45.00
N CYS A 17 19.32 7.99 44.58
CA CYS A 17 20.45 7.73 43.69
C CYS A 17 20.14 8.22 42.26
N PRO A 18 21.02 9.00 41.60
CA PRO A 18 20.77 9.56 40.27
C PRO A 18 20.51 8.51 39.17
N LYS A 19 21.15 7.34 39.27
CA LYS A 19 21.00 6.26 38.29
C LYS A 19 19.65 5.54 38.40
N ASP A 20 19.04 5.52 39.59
CA ASP A 20 17.70 4.95 39.78
C ASP A 20 16.63 5.86 39.15
N ALA A 21 16.85 7.17 39.13
CA ALA A 21 15.99 8.13 38.42
C ALA A 21 16.11 8.02 36.89
N ALA A 22 17.30 7.74 36.37
CA ALA A 22 17.50 7.48 34.93
C ALA A 22 16.83 6.17 34.47
N LEU A 23 16.82 5.14 35.33
CA LEU A 23 16.10 3.88 35.08
C LEU A 23 14.57 4.03 35.22
N ALA A 24 14.09 4.98 36.03
CA ALA A 24 12.67 5.30 36.11
C ALA A 24 12.18 6.13 34.91
N ALA A 25 13.05 6.94 34.30
CA ALA A 25 12.75 7.69 33.08
C ALA A 25 12.67 6.80 31.82
N ASP A 26 13.23 5.58 31.87
CA ASP A 26 13.16 4.58 30.80
C ASP A 26 12.01 3.57 30.99
N LYS A 27 11.15 3.75 32.00
CA LYS A 27 9.88 3.03 32.10
C LYS A 27 8.80 3.78 31.30
N PRO A 28 8.24 3.20 30.23
CA PRO A 28 7.01 3.72 29.66
C PRO A 28 5.93 3.65 30.76
N GLY A 29 5.31 4.79 31.03
CA GLY A 29 4.31 4.93 32.07
C GLY A 29 3.15 3.95 31.90
N ALA A 30 2.74 3.36 33.02
CA ALA A 30 1.49 2.63 33.15
C ALA A 30 0.33 3.60 32.93
N GLY A 31 -0.28 3.53 31.74
CA GLY A 31 -1.68 3.83 31.52
C GLY A 31 -2.37 2.51 31.17
N ASP A 32 -3.54 2.26 31.75
CA ASP A 32 -4.34 1.06 31.51
C ASP A 32 -4.74 0.96 30.02
N GLU A 33 -3.97 0.22 29.23
CA GLU A 33 -4.34 -0.29 27.92
C GLU A 33 -4.24 -1.83 27.95
N PRO A 34 -5.25 -2.58 27.49
CA PRO A 34 -5.20 -4.03 27.52
C PRO A 34 -4.04 -4.54 26.65
N GLU A 35 -3.18 -5.39 27.22
CA GLU A 35 -2.12 -6.13 26.51
C GLU A 35 -2.68 -6.73 25.21
N GLN A 36 -2.27 -6.16 24.08
CA GLN A 36 -2.54 -6.73 22.78
C GLN A 36 -1.63 -7.96 22.63
N PRO A 37 -2.18 -9.18 22.46
CA PRO A 37 -1.37 -10.39 22.39
C PRO A 37 -0.38 -10.27 21.23
N ASP A 38 0.84 -10.79 21.43
CA ASP A 38 1.96 -10.81 20.48
C ASP A 38 1.50 -11.30 19.09
N ASN A 39 1.06 -10.35 18.28
CA ASN A 39 0.52 -10.56 16.94
C ASN A 39 1.64 -10.53 15.89
N THR A 40 2.88 -10.27 16.30
CA THR A 40 4.03 -10.06 15.42
C THR A 40 4.38 -11.35 14.67
N ASP A 41 4.33 -12.49 15.37
CA ASP A 41 4.68 -13.78 14.78
C ASP A 41 3.56 -14.34 13.88
N CYS A 42 2.30 -13.99 14.14
CA CYS A 42 1.17 -14.32 13.28
C CYS A 42 1.21 -13.48 11.98
N HIS A 43 1.48 -12.17 12.11
CA HIS A 43 1.69 -11.29 10.95
C HIS A 43 2.85 -11.74 10.05
N ARG A 44 3.97 -12.19 10.62
CA ARG A 44 5.12 -12.69 9.86
C ARG A 44 4.80 -13.97 9.07
N LYS A 45 3.97 -14.86 9.61
CA LYS A 45 3.54 -16.08 8.90
C LYS A 45 2.61 -15.75 7.73
N ASP A 46 1.68 -14.81 7.92
CA ASP A 46 0.79 -14.32 6.84
C ASP A 46 1.58 -13.67 5.68
N GLU A 47 2.65 -12.94 6.00
CA GLU A 47 3.57 -12.36 5.01
C GLU A 47 4.24 -13.41 4.14
N GLN A 48 4.77 -14.46 4.77
CA GLN A 48 5.49 -15.53 4.07
C GLN A 48 4.55 -16.33 3.16
N VAL A 49 3.35 -16.65 3.63
CA VAL A 49 2.34 -17.36 2.82
C VAL A 49 1.93 -16.52 1.60
N ASN A 50 1.75 -15.21 1.76
CA ASN A 50 1.41 -14.33 0.65
C ASN A 50 2.50 -14.24 -0.43
N LEU A 51 3.77 -14.12 -0.01
CA LEU A 51 4.91 -14.15 -0.92
C LEU A 51 4.99 -15.49 -1.66
N PHE A 52 4.83 -16.60 -0.93
CA PHE A 52 4.84 -17.94 -1.50
C PHE A 52 3.74 -18.15 -2.55
N VAL A 53 2.50 -17.77 -2.25
CA VAL A 53 1.38 -17.87 -3.21
C VAL A 53 1.69 -17.05 -4.48
N ASN A 54 2.24 -15.85 -4.33
CA ASN A 54 2.61 -15.02 -5.49
C ASN A 54 3.69 -15.69 -6.36
N LEU A 55 4.72 -16.28 -5.73
CA LEU A 55 5.76 -17.06 -6.41
C LEU A 55 5.20 -18.30 -7.12
N VAL A 56 4.26 -19.02 -6.50
CA VAL A 56 3.60 -20.18 -7.10
C VAL A 56 2.79 -19.77 -8.32
N PHE A 57 1.98 -18.71 -8.25
CA PHE A 57 1.23 -18.22 -9.40
C PHE A 57 2.15 -17.79 -10.54
N GLU A 58 3.25 -17.11 -10.23
CA GLU A 58 4.27 -16.76 -11.21
C GLU A 58 4.88 -18.01 -11.87
N TYR A 59 5.24 -19.02 -11.09
CA TYR A 59 5.78 -20.29 -11.61
C TYR A 59 4.76 -21.02 -12.51
N TRP A 60 3.51 -21.11 -12.08
CA TRP A 60 2.44 -21.76 -12.85
C TRP A 60 2.21 -21.07 -14.19
N VAL A 61 2.14 -19.74 -14.19
CA VAL A 61 2.01 -18.93 -15.40
C VAL A 61 3.18 -19.16 -16.34
N ARG A 62 4.43 -19.14 -15.85
CA ARG A 62 5.62 -19.39 -16.66
C ARG A 62 5.64 -20.81 -17.21
N THR A 63 5.13 -21.79 -16.45
CA THR A 63 5.03 -23.19 -16.90
C THR A 63 3.98 -23.36 -18.00
N LEU A 64 2.85 -22.66 -17.90
CA LEU A 64 1.81 -22.65 -18.94
C LEU A 64 2.29 -21.98 -20.24
N GLU A 65 3.16 -20.98 -20.12
CA GLU A 65 3.85 -20.37 -21.26
C GLU A 65 4.83 -21.35 -21.92
N MET A 66 5.68 -22.03 -21.13
CA MET A 66 6.63 -23.02 -21.65
C MET A 66 5.94 -24.20 -22.36
N LYS A 67 4.76 -24.61 -21.89
CA LYS A 67 3.95 -25.66 -22.54
C LYS A 67 3.26 -25.19 -23.83
N GLY A 68 3.41 -23.93 -24.24
CA GLY A 68 2.81 -23.37 -25.46
C GLY A 68 1.30 -23.11 -25.36
N TRP A 69 0.69 -23.36 -24.20
CA TRP A 69 -0.75 -23.16 -23.98
C TRP A 69 -1.12 -21.68 -23.88
N LEU A 70 -0.17 -20.82 -23.46
CA LEU A 70 -0.43 -19.41 -23.22
C LEU A 70 0.59 -18.51 -23.93
N ARG A 71 0.21 -17.96 -25.07
CA ARG A 71 1.00 -16.92 -25.75
C ARG A 71 0.76 -15.56 -25.09
N ARG A 72 1.71 -15.14 -24.25
CA ARG A 72 1.66 -13.83 -23.57
C ARG A 72 2.09 -12.71 -24.51
N THR A 73 1.18 -11.79 -24.73
CA THR A 73 1.46 -10.51 -25.40
C THR A 73 1.35 -9.39 -24.37
N PRO A 74 2.13 -8.31 -24.45
CA PRO A 74 2.06 -7.18 -23.52
C PRO A 74 0.65 -6.59 -23.39
N GLY A 75 -0.15 -6.64 -24.46
CA GLY A 75 -1.55 -6.22 -24.44
C GLY A 75 -2.44 -7.08 -23.55
N LYS A 76 -2.30 -8.42 -23.63
CA LYS A 76 -3.04 -9.36 -22.77
C LYS A 76 -2.68 -9.18 -21.29
N GLU A 77 -1.40 -8.99 -20.96
CA GLU A 77 -0.96 -8.74 -19.59
C GLU A 77 -1.53 -7.43 -19.03
N THR A 78 -1.57 -6.39 -19.87
CA THR A 78 -2.19 -5.11 -19.50
C THR A 78 -3.68 -5.28 -19.26
N LEU A 79 -4.39 -6.02 -20.12
CA LEU A 79 -5.82 -6.26 -19.95
C LEU A 79 -6.12 -7.07 -18.69
N ILE A 80 -5.33 -8.10 -18.39
CA ILE A 80 -5.43 -8.87 -17.15
C ILE A 80 -5.20 -7.95 -15.94
N PHE A 81 -4.19 -7.07 -15.99
CA PHE A 81 -3.92 -6.11 -14.93
C PHE A 81 -5.06 -5.10 -14.75
N MET A 82 -5.64 -4.57 -15.84
CA MET A 82 -6.79 -3.66 -15.80
C MET A 82 -8.01 -4.30 -15.15
N LEU A 83 -8.36 -5.52 -15.56
CA LEU A 83 -9.49 -6.27 -14.98
C LEU A 83 -9.22 -6.64 -13.51
N GLY A 84 -8.02 -7.15 -13.21
CA GLY A 84 -7.61 -7.48 -11.85
C GLY A 84 -7.64 -6.26 -10.92
N SER A 85 -7.19 -5.10 -11.40
CA SER A 85 -7.19 -3.85 -10.65
C SER A 85 -8.61 -3.33 -10.37
N ALA A 86 -9.52 -3.45 -11.34
CA ALA A 86 -10.92 -3.06 -11.19
C ALA A 86 -11.62 -3.88 -10.09
N VAL A 87 -11.46 -5.21 -10.12
CA VAL A 87 -12.03 -6.11 -9.12
C VAL A 87 -11.37 -5.89 -7.76
N PHE A 88 -10.04 -5.81 -7.72
CA PHE A 88 -9.28 -5.61 -6.48
C PHE A 88 -9.74 -4.35 -5.73
N PHE A 89 -9.77 -3.20 -6.41
CA PHE A 89 -10.21 -1.96 -5.77
C PHE A 89 -11.69 -1.96 -5.40
N TYR A 90 -12.55 -2.61 -6.21
CA TYR A 90 -13.95 -2.78 -5.85
C TYR A 90 -14.12 -3.57 -4.55
N LEU A 91 -13.44 -4.72 -4.41
CA LEU A 91 -13.48 -5.51 -3.19
C LEU A 91 -12.93 -4.75 -1.99
N MET A 92 -11.82 -4.02 -2.16
CA MET A 92 -11.25 -3.19 -1.11
C MET A 92 -12.17 -2.04 -0.65
N ARG A 93 -12.97 -1.47 -1.57
CA ARG A 93 -13.95 -0.43 -1.22
C ARG A 93 -15.25 -1.01 -0.67
N LYS A 94 -15.62 -2.22 -1.08
CA LYS A 94 -16.77 -2.97 -0.56
C LYS A 94 -16.53 -3.45 0.87
N ASP A 95 -15.30 -3.86 1.18
CA ASP A 95 -14.94 -4.28 2.53
C ASP A 95 -14.90 -3.06 3.43
N ARG A 96 -15.92 -2.88 4.28
CA ARG A 96 -16.04 -1.71 5.14
C ARG A 96 -15.57 -1.99 6.57
N GLU A 97 -15.56 -3.24 7.00
CA GLU A 97 -15.47 -3.62 8.42
C GLU A 97 -14.06 -4.08 8.83
N ASN A 98 -13.30 -4.71 7.94
CA ASN A 98 -12.05 -5.33 8.36
C ASN A 98 -10.94 -4.31 8.63
N ARG A 99 -10.20 -4.48 9.73
CA ARG A 99 -9.05 -3.63 10.13
C ARG A 99 -7.73 -4.13 9.51
N LYS A 100 -7.64 -5.43 9.17
CA LYS A 100 -6.52 -6.08 8.44
C LYS A 100 -6.69 -6.00 6.90
N ARG A 101 -6.94 -4.80 6.36
CA ARG A 101 -7.37 -4.61 4.95
C ARG A 101 -6.29 -4.76 3.88
N THR A 102 -5.03 -4.72 4.24
CA THR A 102 -3.96 -4.56 3.25
C THR A 102 -3.27 -5.89 3.01
N PRO A 103 -3.41 -6.49 1.82
CA PRO A 103 -2.47 -7.51 1.41
C PRO A 103 -1.07 -6.90 1.49
N LEU A 104 -0.17 -7.56 2.21
CA LEU A 104 1.12 -7.01 2.64
C LEU A 104 2.01 -6.52 1.48
N PHE A 105 1.78 -7.02 0.28
CA PHE A 105 2.53 -6.63 -0.91
C PHE A 105 1.92 -5.42 -1.66
N TRP A 106 0.82 -4.83 -1.18
CA TRP A 106 0.13 -3.77 -1.91
C TRP A 106 0.41 -2.37 -1.35
N PHE A 107 1.13 -1.58 -2.14
CA PHE A 107 1.66 -0.26 -1.77
C PHE A 107 0.62 0.87 -1.66
N PHE A 108 -0.64 0.63 -2.03
CA PHE A 108 -1.66 1.69 -2.10
C PHE A 108 -3.02 1.27 -1.55
N THR A 109 -3.44 1.90 -0.45
CA THR A 109 -4.79 1.70 0.08
C THR A 109 -5.78 2.68 -0.58
N PRO A 110 -6.80 2.21 -1.32
CA PRO A 110 -7.86 3.07 -1.83
C PRO A 110 -8.65 3.69 -0.66
N PRO A 111 -9.12 4.94 -0.80
CA PRO A 111 -9.91 5.57 0.23
C PRO A 111 -11.24 4.84 0.41
N ARG A 112 -11.68 4.78 1.67
CA ARG A 112 -12.98 4.20 2.05
C ARG A 112 -14.11 4.98 1.38
N VAL A 113 -15.25 4.33 1.17
CA VAL A 113 -16.44 5.00 0.63
C VAL A 113 -16.92 6.03 1.64
N SER A 114 -17.03 7.30 1.21
CA SER A 114 -17.59 8.38 2.02
C SER A 114 -19.06 8.13 2.31
N LYS A 115 -19.53 8.49 3.51
CA LYS A 115 -20.96 8.50 3.84
C LYS A 115 -21.62 9.86 3.54
N GLU A 116 -20.80 10.88 3.28
CA GLU A 116 -21.27 12.23 3.01
C GLU A 116 -21.88 12.29 1.60
N VAL A 117 -23.05 12.91 1.50
CA VAL A 117 -23.74 13.19 0.24
C VAL A 117 -23.78 14.70 0.09
N GLY A 118 -23.57 15.20 -1.13
CA GLY A 118 -23.80 16.60 -1.41
C GLY A 118 -24.12 16.85 -2.86
N GLU A 119 -24.10 18.11 -3.26
CA GLU A 119 -24.55 18.49 -4.60
C GLU A 119 -23.50 18.13 -5.67
N PRO A 120 -23.95 17.84 -6.90
CA PRO A 120 -23.04 17.61 -8.02
C PRO A 120 -22.33 18.91 -8.41
N ILE A 121 -21.00 18.89 -8.43
CA ILE A 121 -20.17 20.08 -8.70
C ILE A 121 -19.39 19.86 -9.99
N LYS A 122 -19.47 20.79 -10.93
CA LYS A 122 -18.67 20.78 -12.16
C LYS A 122 -17.23 21.24 -11.91
N GLY A 123 -16.27 20.64 -12.61
CA GLY A 123 -14.85 20.99 -12.56
C GLY A 123 -14.02 20.22 -11.52
N ILE A 124 -12.70 20.49 -11.49
CA ILE A 124 -11.70 19.80 -10.63
C ILE A 124 -11.29 20.65 -9.42
N SER A 125 -11.57 21.95 -9.44
CA SER A 125 -11.17 22.90 -8.39
C SER A 125 -12.05 22.77 -7.14
N GLY A 126 -11.46 22.90 -5.95
CA GLY A 126 -12.17 22.81 -4.67
C GLY A 126 -12.41 21.38 -4.15
N ARG A 127 -13.23 21.27 -3.11
CA ARG A 127 -13.63 20.02 -2.46
C ARG A 127 -15.10 19.74 -2.76
N SER A 128 -15.45 18.49 -3.07
CA SER A 128 -16.83 18.02 -2.97
C SER A 128 -17.03 17.32 -1.63
N PRO A 129 -18.15 17.56 -0.93
CA PRO A 129 -18.49 16.85 0.31
C PRO A 129 -18.60 15.33 0.09
N ALA A 130 -18.99 14.90 -1.12
CA ALA A 130 -19.09 13.49 -1.46
C ALA A 130 -17.73 12.77 -1.54
N CYS A 131 -16.61 13.50 -1.63
CA CYS A 131 -15.30 12.88 -1.77
C CYS A 131 -14.77 12.32 -0.44
N PRO A 132 -14.07 11.18 -0.43
CA PRO A 132 -13.60 10.52 0.80
C PRO A 132 -12.32 11.14 1.39
N HIS A 133 -11.91 12.32 0.94
CA HIS A 133 -10.67 12.99 1.36
C HIS A 133 -10.95 14.37 1.96
N LYS A 134 -10.06 14.81 2.85
CA LYS A 134 -10.10 16.16 3.42
C LYS A 134 -9.36 17.13 2.49
N GLY A 135 -9.91 18.35 2.32
CA GLY A 135 -9.33 19.40 1.47
C GLY A 135 -9.58 19.23 -0.03
N ASN A 136 -8.84 19.98 -0.85
CA ASN A 136 -9.05 20.09 -2.29
C ASN A 136 -8.72 18.79 -3.03
N CYS A 137 -9.56 18.41 -4.00
CA CYS A 137 -9.39 17.19 -4.81
C CYS A 137 -8.04 17.19 -5.56
N SER A 138 -7.68 18.33 -6.16
CA SER A 138 -6.43 18.47 -6.92
C SER A 138 -5.19 18.21 -6.07
N ASN A 139 -5.14 18.79 -4.86
CA ASN A 139 -4.02 18.58 -3.93
C ASN A 139 -3.95 17.12 -3.47
N TYR A 140 -5.10 16.51 -3.14
CA TYR A 140 -5.16 15.10 -2.76
C TYR A 140 -4.67 14.15 -3.87
N ILE A 141 -5.06 14.41 -5.13
CA ILE A 141 -4.61 13.63 -6.28
C ILE A 141 -3.10 13.83 -6.46
N LEU A 142 -2.65 15.08 -6.56
CA LEU A 142 -1.25 15.42 -6.83
C LEU A 142 -0.30 14.89 -5.75
N ARG A 143 -0.66 15.04 -4.47
CA ARG A 143 0.14 14.52 -3.34
C ARG A 143 0.29 13.01 -3.41
N GLY A 144 -0.78 12.28 -3.73
CA GLY A 144 -0.71 10.82 -3.91
C GLY A 144 0.16 10.41 -5.09
N THR A 145 -0.01 11.09 -6.22
CA THR A 145 0.78 10.87 -7.43
C THR A 145 2.27 11.09 -7.14
N ILE A 146 2.65 12.23 -6.55
CA ILE A 146 4.05 12.58 -6.26
C ILE A 146 4.67 11.59 -5.27
N GLN A 147 3.95 11.21 -4.21
CA GLN A 147 4.48 10.32 -3.18
C GLN A 147 4.88 8.95 -3.76
N LEU A 148 3.98 8.33 -4.54
CA LEU A 148 4.24 7.00 -5.09
C LEU A 148 5.09 7.02 -6.36
N PHE A 149 5.03 8.10 -7.14
CA PHE A 149 6.02 8.36 -8.17
C PHE A 149 7.43 8.45 -7.57
N GLY A 150 7.58 9.19 -6.46
CA GLY A 150 8.84 9.32 -5.72
C GLY A 150 9.36 7.98 -5.21
N VAL A 151 8.51 7.13 -4.63
CA VAL A 151 8.87 5.76 -4.20
C VAL A 151 9.36 4.93 -5.39
N GLY A 152 8.65 4.96 -6.52
CA GLY A 152 9.07 4.26 -7.73
C GLY A 152 10.41 4.75 -8.28
N CYS A 153 10.63 6.07 -8.28
CA CYS A 153 11.90 6.68 -8.67
C CYS A 153 13.03 6.29 -7.72
N ALA A 154 12.80 6.32 -6.40
CA ALA A 154 13.76 5.91 -5.39
C ALA A 154 14.18 4.45 -5.58
N MET A 155 13.23 3.54 -5.82
CA MET A 155 13.52 2.13 -6.13
C MET A 155 14.39 1.97 -7.38
N THR A 156 14.10 2.71 -8.45
CA THR A 156 14.92 2.71 -9.67
C THR A 156 16.33 3.23 -9.40
N ILE A 157 16.44 4.37 -8.70
CA ILE A 157 17.71 5.01 -8.37
C ILE A 157 18.54 4.06 -7.51
N LEU A 158 17.95 3.46 -6.48
CA LEU A 158 18.60 2.51 -5.59
C LEU A 158 19.18 1.32 -6.36
N ARG A 159 18.38 0.68 -7.24
CA ARG A 159 18.87 -0.42 -8.11
C ARG A 159 19.99 0.00 -9.05
N THR A 160 20.03 1.26 -9.46
CA THR A 160 21.04 1.78 -10.40
C THR A 160 22.33 2.18 -9.68
N ILE A 161 22.23 2.70 -8.45
CA ILE A 161 23.36 3.19 -7.66
C ILE A 161 24.05 2.06 -6.89
N ILE A 162 23.33 1.07 -6.34
CA ILE A 162 23.91 -0.07 -5.61
C ILE A 162 25.10 -0.71 -6.34
N PRO A 163 25.00 -1.10 -7.63
CA PRO A 163 26.12 -1.71 -8.34
C PRO A 163 27.26 -0.71 -8.69
N ARG A 164 27.05 0.59 -8.49
CA ARG A 164 28.02 1.67 -8.80
C ARG A 164 28.21 2.61 -7.61
N ILE A 165 28.27 2.05 -6.40
CA ILE A 165 28.33 2.83 -5.16
C ILE A 165 29.55 3.76 -5.08
N LEU A 166 30.64 3.43 -5.80
CA LEU A 166 31.85 4.25 -5.89
C LEU A 166 31.74 5.44 -6.86
N THR A 167 30.74 5.51 -7.76
CA THR A 167 30.56 6.64 -8.70
C THR A 167 29.09 7.07 -8.85
N PRO A 168 28.43 7.46 -7.74
CA PRO A 168 26.98 7.73 -7.72
C PRO A 168 26.57 8.94 -8.57
N THR A 169 27.42 9.95 -8.69
CA THR A 169 27.12 11.19 -9.43
C THR A 169 27.10 10.99 -10.95
N LYS A 170 27.98 10.13 -11.49
CA LYS A 170 27.96 9.73 -12.91
C LYS A 170 26.77 8.81 -13.21
N ALA A 171 26.42 7.92 -12.26
CA ALA A 171 25.23 7.08 -12.36
C ALA A 171 23.93 7.91 -12.36
N LEU A 172 23.85 8.97 -11.55
CA LEU A 172 22.69 9.87 -11.50
C LEU A 172 22.50 10.66 -12.79
N LYS A 173 23.59 11.19 -13.38
CA LYS A 173 23.54 11.87 -14.68
C LYS A 173 23.16 10.94 -15.83
N SER A 174 23.33 9.64 -15.67
CA SER A 174 22.95 8.64 -16.68
C SER A 174 21.47 8.22 -16.59
N LEU A 175 20.70 8.67 -15.59
CA LEU A 175 19.28 8.33 -15.48
C LEU A 175 18.48 8.96 -16.62
N ARG A 176 18.06 8.11 -17.56
CA ARG A 176 17.09 8.45 -18.60
C ARG A 176 15.65 8.24 -18.12
N LEU A 177 14.70 8.93 -18.77
CA LEU A 177 13.25 8.69 -18.64
C LEU A 177 12.88 7.20 -18.78
N SER A 178 13.66 6.45 -19.56
CA SER A 178 13.54 4.99 -19.71
C SER A 178 13.67 4.22 -18.39
N HIS A 179 14.38 4.75 -17.40
CA HIS A 179 14.53 4.16 -16.06
C HIS A 179 13.39 4.58 -15.12
N LEU A 180 12.75 5.72 -15.38
CA LEU A 180 11.63 6.24 -14.58
C LEU A 180 10.28 5.57 -14.91
N LYS A 181 10.26 4.59 -15.80
CA LYS A 181 9.05 3.83 -16.18
C LYS A 181 8.28 3.27 -14.97
N LEU A 182 9.00 2.80 -13.95
CA LEU A 182 8.40 2.28 -12.72
C LEU A 182 7.74 3.38 -11.88
N GLY A 183 8.40 4.55 -11.76
CA GLY A 183 7.83 5.73 -11.12
C GLY A 183 6.58 6.22 -11.86
N LEU A 184 6.66 6.30 -13.20
CA LEU A 184 5.53 6.68 -14.05
C LEU A 184 4.34 5.73 -13.89
N PHE A 185 4.60 4.42 -13.79
CA PHE A 185 3.57 3.44 -13.50
C PHE A 185 2.89 3.70 -12.14
N PHE A 186 3.64 3.75 -11.05
CA PHE A 186 3.05 3.93 -9.71
C PHE A 186 2.33 5.27 -9.54
N GLY A 187 2.94 6.36 -10.00
CA GLY A 187 2.34 7.69 -9.97
C GLY A 187 1.10 7.77 -10.86
N GLY A 188 1.20 7.29 -12.10
CA GLY A 188 0.09 7.29 -13.06
C GLY A 188 -1.08 6.42 -12.62
N TYR A 189 -0.81 5.22 -12.13
CA TYR A 189 -1.82 4.28 -11.63
C TYR A 189 -2.68 4.92 -10.53
N ILE A 190 -2.03 5.53 -9.52
CA ILE A 190 -2.73 6.09 -8.36
C ILE A 190 -3.35 7.44 -8.69
N GLY A 191 -2.67 8.25 -9.51
CA GLY A 191 -3.19 9.53 -9.99
C GLY A 191 -4.47 9.36 -10.78
N ILE A 192 -4.48 8.46 -11.77
CA ILE A 192 -5.67 8.16 -12.59
C ILE A 192 -6.78 7.59 -11.72
N TYR A 193 -6.48 6.64 -10.82
CA TYR A 193 -7.49 6.07 -9.93
C TYR A 193 -8.17 7.14 -9.08
N ARG A 194 -7.39 7.99 -8.39
CA ARG A 194 -7.94 9.07 -7.54
C ARG A 194 -8.69 10.10 -8.36
N LEU A 195 -8.19 10.45 -9.55
CA LEU A 195 -8.85 11.39 -10.45
C LEU A 195 -10.23 10.87 -10.86
N VAL A 196 -10.32 9.64 -11.35
CA VAL A 196 -11.60 9.05 -11.80
C VAL A 196 -12.59 8.93 -10.65
N VAL A 197 -12.16 8.44 -9.48
CA VAL A 197 -13.05 8.38 -8.29
C VAL A 197 -13.56 9.76 -7.92
N CYS A 198 -12.68 10.77 -7.83
CA CYS A 198 -13.10 12.14 -7.50
C CYS A 198 -14.05 12.71 -8.55
N LEU A 199 -13.81 12.50 -9.84
CA LEU A 199 -14.70 12.96 -10.92
C LEU A 199 -16.08 12.30 -10.81
N LEU A 200 -16.15 11.00 -10.55
CA LEU A 200 -17.43 10.30 -10.36
C LEU A 200 -18.16 10.77 -9.10
N CYS A 201 -17.47 10.91 -7.97
CA CYS A 201 -18.06 11.47 -6.74
C CYS A 201 -18.62 12.88 -6.96
N ARG A 202 -17.92 13.72 -7.74
CA ARG A 202 -18.35 15.09 -8.06
C ARG A 202 -19.51 15.14 -9.04
N ALA A 203 -19.51 14.27 -10.05
CA ALA A 203 -20.58 14.21 -11.04
C ALA A 203 -21.91 13.73 -10.45
N TYR A 204 -21.86 12.77 -9.51
CA TYR A 204 -23.04 12.15 -8.92
C TYR A 204 -23.41 12.69 -7.53
N GLY A 205 -22.55 13.47 -6.88
CA GLY A 205 -22.81 14.02 -5.53
C GLY A 205 -22.82 12.98 -4.40
N LYS A 206 -22.44 11.73 -4.67
CA LYS A 206 -22.39 10.63 -3.71
C LYS A 206 -21.22 9.70 -4.02
N ASP A 207 -20.64 9.07 -3.01
CA ASP A 207 -19.60 8.05 -3.19
C ASP A 207 -20.17 6.63 -3.18
N ASN A 208 -19.70 5.78 -4.09
CA ASN A 208 -20.09 4.38 -4.18
C ASN A 208 -18.88 3.49 -4.43
N ALA A 209 -18.89 2.28 -3.87
CA ALA A 209 -17.84 1.29 -4.12
C ALA A 209 -17.71 0.94 -5.62
N LEU A 210 -18.81 1.00 -6.37
CA LEU A 210 -18.86 0.71 -7.81
C LEU A 210 -17.96 1.62 -8.65
N TYR A 211 -17.68 2.85 -8.20
CA TYR A 211 -16.80 3.77 -8.92
C TYR A 211 -15.35 3.26 -8.99
N ALA A 212 -14.97 2.32 -8.12
CA ALA A 212 -13.68 1.67 -8.17
C ALA A 212 -13.48 0.81 -9.42
N ILE A 213 -14.56 0.29 -10.02
CA ILE A 213 -14.48 -0.56 -11.21
C ILE A 213 -13.94 0.24 -12.42
N PRO A 214 -14.61 1.32 -12.88
CA PRO A 214 -14.08 2.12 -13.98
C PRO A 214 -12.76 2.82 -13.60
N ALA A 215 -12.60 3.25 -12.35
CA ALA A 215 -11.35 3.87 -11.89
C ALA A 215 -10.16 2.91 -11.93
N GLY A 216 -10.33 1.68 -11.44
CA GLY A 216 -9.29 0.65 -11.45
C GLY A 216 -8.95 0.17 -12.85
N PHE A 217 -9.97 0.03 -13.72
CA PHE A 217 -9.77 -0.33 -15.11
C PHE A 217 -8.95 0.74 -15.86
N LEU A 218 -9.33 2.01 -15.76
CA LEU A 218 -8.62 3.13 -16.39
C LEU A 218 -7.22 3.33 -15.80
N ALA A 219 -7.07 3.24 -14.48
CA ALA A 219 -5.78 3.29 -13.81
C ALA A 219 -4.85 2.18 -14.32
N GLY A 220 -5.39 0.98 -14.54
CA GLY A 220 -4.66 -0.17 -15.07
C GLY A 220 -3.95 0.08 -16.40
N ALA A 221 -4.40 1.04 -17.21
CA ALA A 221 -3.72 1.43 -18.44
C ALA A 221 -2.29 1.96 -18.20
N ALA A 222 -2.01 2.52 -17.02
CA ALA A 222 -0.67 2.97 -16.63
C ALA A 222 0.37 1.83 -16.62
N PHE A 223 -0.07 0.58 -16.49
CA PHE A 223 0.81 -0.61 -16.55
C PHE A 223 1.59 -0.72 -17.86
N ARG A 224 1.05 -0.14 -18.96
CA ARG A 224 1.73 -0.11 -20.26
C ARG A 224 3.09 0.61 -20.20
N ALA A 225 3.30 1.49 -19.23
CA ALA A 225 4.59 2.16 -19.02
C ALA A 225 5.69 1.21 -18.53
N SER A 226 5.33 0.19 -17.74
CA SER A 226 6.28 -0.75 -17.13
C SER A 226 5.68 -2.15 -17.01
N PRO A 227 5.44 -2.85 -18.15
CA PRO A 227 4.87 -4.18 -18.13
C PRO A 227 5.85 -5.16 -17.47
N SER A 228 5.39 -5.85 -16.43
CA SER A 228 6.13 -6.96 -15.84
C SER A 228 5.16 -7.99 -15.26
N LEU A 229 5.50 -9.26 -15.41
CA LEU A 229 4.67 -10.38 -14.97
C LEU A 229 4.36 -10.35 -13.47
N PRO A 230 5.32 -10.07 -12.56
CA PRO A 230 5.03 -9.97 -11.13
C PRO A 230 4.02 -8.86 -10.79
N ILE A 231 4.13 -7.70 -11.47
CA ILE A 231 3.18 -6.59 -11.28
C ILE A 231 1.82 -6.94 -11.87
N SER A 232 1.76 -7.64 -13.02
CA SER A 232 0.50 -8.06 -13.65
C SER A 232 -0.31 -9.01 -12.76
N LEU A 233 0.37 -9.90 -12.03
CA LEU A 233 -0.27 -10.87 -11.13
C LEU A 233 -0.63 -10.30 -9.76
N ALA A 234 0.02 -9.21 -9.33
CA ALA A 234 -0.18 -8.64 -8.00
C ALA A 234 -1.65 -8.30 -7.66
N PRO A 235 -2.46 -7.66 -8.54
CA PRO A 235 -3.87 -7.42 -8.23
C PRO A 235 -4.67 -8.72 -8.11
N LEU A 236 -4.34 -9.74 -8.92
CA LEU A 236 -5.05 -11.02 -8.89
C LEU A 236 -4.79 -11.76 -7.59
N THR A 237 -3.52 -11.89 -7.19
CA THR A 237 -3.14 -12.54 -5.93
C THR A 237 -3.69 -11.76 -4.74
N SER A 238 -3.64 -10.43 -4.78
CA SER A 238 -4.23 -9.55 -3.75
C SER A 238 -5.76 -9.69 -3.67
N THR A 239 -6.45 -9.84 -4.81
CA THR A 239 -7.90 -10.08 -4.85
C THR A 239 -8.25 -11.44 -4.23
N LEU A 240 -7.50 -12.48 -4.57
CA LEU A 240 -7.67 -13.81 -3.98
C LEU A 240 -7.46 -13.79 -2.47
N GLN A 241 -6.44 -13.08 -1.98
CA GLN A 241 -6.19 -12.92 -0.55
C GLN A 241 -7.36 -12.24 0.15
N VAL A 242 -7.84 -11.12 -0.39
CA VAL A 242 -9.02 -10.42 0.15
C VAL A 242 -10.23 -11.36 0.16
N CYS A 243 -10.51 -12.08 -0.91
CA CYS A 243 -11.60 -13.07 -0.96
C CYS A 243 -11.45 -14.19 0.08
N SER A 244 -10.24 -14.70 0.30
CA SER A 244 -9.98 -15.74 1.31
C SER A 244 -10.29 -15.22 2.71
N PHE A 245 -9.83 -14.00 3.05
CA PHE A 245 -10.18 -13.36 4.32
C PHE A 245 -11.68 -13.15 4.46
N TYR A 246 -12.37 -12.72 3.41
CA TYR A 246 -13.83 -12.58 3.42
C TYR A 246 -14.55 -13.90 3.74
N ARG A 247 -14.08 -15.00 3.16
CA ARG A 247 -14.68 -16.33 3.36
C ARG A 247 -14.50 -16.79 4.80
N GLU A 248 -13.32 -16.59 5.35
CA GLU A 248 -13.00 -16.94 6.74
C GLU A 248 -13.81 -16.10 7.74
N ASN A 249 -13.88 -14.78 7.52
CA ASN A 249 -14.64 -13.88 8.39
C ASN A 249 -16.16 -14.14 8.31
N SER A 250 -16.66 -14.49 7.12
CA SER A 250 -18.07 -14.90 6.96
C SER A 250 -18.34 -16.17 7.76
N MET A 251 -17.44 -17.16 7.73
CA MET A 251 -17.61 -18.41 8.48
C MET A 251 -17.55 -18.20 10.00
N SER A 252 -16.72 -17.29 10.50
CA SER A 252 -16.68 -16.92 11.93
C SER A 252 -17.88 -16.10 12.39
N SER A 253 -18.69 -15.55 11.48
CA SER A 253 -19.92 -14.81 11.81
C SER A 253 -21.13 -15.74 12.01
N TYR A 254 -21.01 -17.02 11.63
CA TYR A 254 -22.05 -18.04 11.76
C TYR A 254 -21.78 -19.06 12.90
N LEU A 255 -20.66 -18.91 13.60
CA LEU A 255 -20.29 -19.64 14.82
C LEU A 255 -20.39 -18.70 16.02
#